data_AF-A0A9E3HCN8-F1
#
_entry.id   AF-A0A9E3HCN8-F1
#
_cell.length_a   1.000
_cell.length_b   1.000
_cell.length_c   1.000
_cell.angle_alpha   90.00
_cell.angle_beta   90.00
_cell.angle_gamma   90.00
#
_symmetry.space_group_name_H-M   'P 1'
#
loop_
_entity.id
_entity.type
_entity.pdbx_description
1 polymer ?
#
loop_
_entity_poly.entity_id
_entity_poly.type
_entity_poly.pdbx_seq_one_letter_code
_entity_poly.pdbx_strand_id
1 'polypeptide(L)'
;MRATVYHGPGDMRVENVPDPQIQQSTDAIVRITHACICGSDLWFYRGLDNWQPGWRAGHEWMGKLRKSVLTPPPSWISALT
;
A
#
# COMPACT_ATOMS: atom_id res chain seq x y z
N MET A 1 -8.19 -6.89 -4.91
CA MET A 1 -8.20 -6.47 -3.49
C MET A 1 -8.94 -5.16 -3.29
N ARG A 2 -9.33 -4.79 -2.06
CA ARG A 2 -9.86 -3.45 -1.74
C ARG A 2 -8.73 -2.45 -1.47
N ALA A 3 -8.87 -1.21 -1.91
CA ALA A 3 -7.91 -0.13 -1.65
C ALA A 3 -8.60 1.24 -1.51
N THR A 4 -7.97 2.18 -0.82
CA THR A 4 -8.41 3.58 -0.75
C THR A 4 -7.91 4.33 -2.00
N VAL A 5 -8.83 4.89 -2.78
CA VAL A 5 -8.59 5.57 -4.05
C VAL A 5 -8.99 7.03 -3.94
N TYR A 6 -8.09 7.92 -4.35
CA TYR A 6 -8.30 9.36 -4.41
C TYR A 6 -9.08 9.74 -5.67
N HIS A 7 -10.13 10.56 -5.54
CA HIS A 7 -10.93 11.08 -6.66
C HIS A 7 -10.85 12.60 -6.82
N GLY A 8 -10.27 13.29 -5.83
CA GLY A 8 -10.15 14.74 -5.79
C GLY A 8 -10.10 15.23 -4.35
N PRO A 9 -9.90 16.55 -4.12
CA PRO A 9 -9.88 17.11 -2.78
C PRO A 9 -11.15 16.77 -2.01
N GLY A 10 -11.01 16.17 -0.83
CA GLY A 10 -12.12 15.73 0.01
C GLY A 10 -12.80 14.41 -0.40
N ASP A 11 -12.38 13.77 -1.51
CA ASP A 11 -13.05 12.58 -2.05
C ASP A 11 -12.09 11.36 -2.07
N MET A 12 -12.21 10.53 -1.03
CA MET A 12 -11.53 9.23 -0.91
C MET A 12 -12.58 8.12 -0.89
N ARG A 13 -12.38 7.08 -1.70
CA ARG A 13 -13.31 5.95 -1.82
C ARG A 13 -12.60 4.64 -1.62
N VAL A 14 -13.31 3.64 -1.09
CA VAL A 14 -12.80 2.26 -1.03
C VAL A 14 -13.32 1.50 -2.23
N GLU A 15 -12.41 1.03 -3.07
CA GLU A 15 -12.74 0.37 -4.34
C GLU A 15 -12.06 -0.99 -4.48
N ASN A 16 -12.62 -1.84 -5.34
CA ASN A 16 -11.97 -3.07 -5.76
C ASN A 16 -10.97 -2.75 -6.89
N VAL A 17 -9.70 -3.09 -6.66
CA VAL A 17 -8.60 -2.95 -7.62
C VAL A 17 -7.94 -4.30 -7.89
N PRO A 18 -7.20 -4.47 -9.00
CA PRO A 18 -6.44 -5.70 -9.25
C PRO A 18 -5.47 -6.02 -8.11
N ASP A 19 -5.27 -7.32 -7.85
CA ASP A 19 -4.27 -7.75 -6.87
C ASP A 19 -2.86 -7.42 -7.34
N PRO A 20 -1.95 -7.01 -6.42
CA PRO A 20 -0.60 -6.63 -6.77
C PRO A 20 0.14 -7.83 -7.37
N GLN A 21 0.99 -7.54 -8.34
CA GLN A 21 1.89 -8.51 -8.94
C GLN A 21 3.32 -8.08 -8.66
N ILE A 22 4.20 -9.07 -8.49
CA ILE A 22 5.64 -8.85 -8.44
C ILE A 22 6.08 -8.35 -9.82
N GLN A 23 6.82 -7.25 -9.86
CA GLN A 23 7.36 -6.67 -11.09
C GLN A 23 8.88 -6.81 -11.16
N GLN A 24 9.56 -6.72 -10.01
CA GLN A 24 11.00 -6.81 -9.88
C GLN A 24 11.40 -7.96 -8.96
N SER A 25 12.64 -8.44 -9.10
CA SER A 25 13.19 -9.53 -8.26
C SER A 25 13.30 -9.16 -6.77
N THR A 26 13.24 -7.87 -6.46
CA THR A 26 13.30 -7.33 -5.10
C THR A 26 11.92 -7.11 -4.47
N ASP A 27 10.83 -7.34 -5.21
CA ASP A 27 9.49 -7.07 -4.70
C ASP A 27 8.99 -8.15 -3.74
N ALA A 28 8.13 -7.72 -2.83
CA ALA A 28 7.35 -8.57 -1.94
C ALA A 28 5.89 -8.14 -1.92
N ILE A 29 4.98 -9.11 -1.86
CA ILE A 29 3.55 -8.89 -1.63
C ILE A 29 3.26 -9.17 -0.17
N VAL A 30 2.64 -8.20 0.50
CA VAL A 30 2.27 -8.25 1.90
C VAL A 30 0.75 -8.22 2.04
N ARG A 31 0.18 -9.10 2.87
CA ARG A 31 -1.20 -8.95 3.34
C ARG A 31 -1.19 -7.96 4.51
N ILE A 32 -1.68 -6.77 4.23
CA ILE A 32 -1.85 -5.71 5.23
C ILE A 32 -2.84 -6.17 6.31
N THR A 33 -2.45 -6.00 7.57
CA THR A 33 -3.30 -6.27 8.75
C THR A 33 -3.74 -5.00 9.44
N HIS A 34 -2.90 -3.97 9.43
CA HIS A 34 -3.18 -2.65 9.99
C HIS A 34 -2.60 -1.57 9.09
N ALA A 35 -3.26 -0.43 9.02
CA ALA A 35 -2.80 0.77 8.36
C ALA A 35 -3.20 2.00 9.19
N CYS A 36 -2.40 3.05 9.13
CA CYS A 36 -2.66 4.32 9.79
C CYS A 36 -2.96 5.42 8.76
N ILE A 37 -3.51 6.52 9.25
CA ILE A 37 -3.63 7.77 8.50
C ILE A 37 -2.57 8.71 9.06
N CYS A 38 -1.69 9.20 8.21
CA CYS A 38 -0.64 10.13 8.57
C CYS A 38 -1.12 11.58 8.43
N GLY A 39 -0.47 12.51 9.13
CA GLY A 39 -0.69 13.94 8.89
C GLY A 39 -0.36 14.36 7.45
N SER A 40 0.59 13.68 6.79
CA SER A 40 0.96 13.93 5.40
C SER A 40 -0.11 13.52 4.39
N ASP A 41 -1.03 12.60 4.75
CA ASP A 41 -2.15 12.25 3.87
C ASP A 41 -3.11 13.45 3.67
N LEU A 42 -3.08 14.42 4.59
CA LEU A 42 -3.90 15.62 4.50
C LEU A 42 -3.45 16.59 3.39
N TRP A 43 -2.21 16.51 2.91
CA TRP A 43 -1.72 17.40 1.85
C TRP A 43 -2.51 17.19 0.57
N PHE A 44 -2.58 15.96 0.06
CA PHE A 44 -3.37 15.65 -1.14
C PHE A 44 -4.87 15.69 -0.85
N TYR A 45 -5.31 15.23 0.32
CA TYR A 45 -6.74 15.23 0.66
C TYR A 45 -7.34 16.64 0.67
N ARG A 46 -6.57 17.66 1.08
CA ARG A 46 -6.99 19.08 1.05
C ARG A 46 -6.70 19.78 -0.28
N GLY A 47 -6.18 19.07 -1.28
CA GLY A 47 -5.81 19.65 -2.58
C GLY A 47 -4.57 20.55 -2.53
N LEU A 48 -3.68 20.36 -1.54
CA LEU A 48 -2.42 21.09 -1.38
C LEU A 48 -1.23 20.38 -2.06
N ASP A 49 -1.47 19.19 -2.62
CA ASP A 49 -0.49 18.41 -3.38
C ASP A 49 -1.10 17.93 -4.71
N ASN A 50 -0.24 17.69 -5.71
CA ASN A 50 -0.65 17.45 -7.09
C ASN A 50 -0.99 15.98 -7.39
N TRP A 51 -1.83 15.37 -6.54
CA TRP A 51 -2.33 14.02 -6.77
C TRP A 51 -3.35 13.95 -7.89
N GLN A 52 -3.34 12.84 -8.63
CA GLN A 52 -4.29 12.59 -9.72
C GLN A 52 -5.39 11.61 -9.29
N PRO A 53 -6.64 11.80 -9.74
CA PRO A 53 -7.69 10.82 -9.53
C PRO A 53 -7.27 9.40 -9.97
N GLY A 54 -7.62 8.41 -9.17
CA GLY A 54 -7.22 7.01 -9.35
C GLY A 54 -5.96 6.59 -8.57
N TRP A 55 -5.22 7.53 -7.99
CA TRP A 55 -4.08 7.21 -7.12
C TRP A 55 -4.54 6.54 -5.83
N ARG A 56 -3.68 5.65 -5.30
CA ARG A 56 -3.96 4.88 -4.08
C ARG A 56 -3.23 5.49 -2.90
N ALA A 57 -3.93 5.69 -1.79
CA ALA A 57 -3.37 6.26 -0.57
C ALA A 57 -2.93 5.20 0.46
N GLY A 58 -2.10 5.63 1.41
CA GLY A 58 -1.60 4.82 2.52
C GLY A 58 -0.11 4.50 2.38
N HIS A 59 0.69 4.98 3.34
CA HIS A 59 2.13 4.72 3.43
C HIS A 59 2.57 4.23 4.82
N GLU A 60 1.64 4.03 5.74
CA GLU A 60 1.89 3.52 7.09
C GLU A 60 1.11 2.23 7.29
N TRP A 61 1.81 1.10 7.30
CA TRP A 61 1.15 -0.20 7.44
C TRP A 61 2.02 -1.26 8.11
N MET A 62 1.34 -2.25 8.67
CA MET A 62 1.92 -3.52 9.11
C MET A 62 1.19 -4.67 8.41
N GLY A 63 1.89 -5.79 8.20
CA GLY A 63 1.28 -6.93 7.54
C GLY A 63 2.13 -8.19 7.57
N LYS A 64 1.59 -9.26 7.00
CA LYS A 64 2.25 -10.56 6.87
C LYS A 64 2.73 -10.77 5.45
N LEU A 65 3.97 -11.22 5.27
CA LEU A 65 4.51 -11.60 3.96
C LEU A 65 3.62 -12.67 3.31
N ARG A 66 3.34 -12.53 2.02
CA ARG A 66 2.55 -13.49 1.23
C ARG A 66 3.32 -14.07 0.06
N LYS A 67 4.11 -13.26 -0.65
CA LYS A 67 4.90 -13.69 -1.80
C LYS A 67 6.17 -12.84 -1.91
N SER A 68 7.30 -13.44 -2.27
CA SER A 68 8.54 -12.77 -2.65
C SER A 68 9.21 -13.58 -3.76
N VAL A 69 10.07 -12.96 -4.57
CA VAL A 69 10.89 -13.69 -5.56
C VAL A 69 12.07 -14.39 -4.89
N LEU A 70 12.58 -13.81 -3.80
CA LEU A 70 13.62 -14.42 -2.98
C LEU A 70 13.02 -15.65 -2.27
N THR A 71 13.45 -16.84 -2.71
CA THR A 71 13.14 -18.12 -2.09
C THR A 71 14.44 -18.92 -1.91
N PRO A 72 14.82 -19.30 -0.68
CA PRO A 72 14.16 -18.95 0.57
C PRO A 72 14.24 -17.43 0.84
N PRO A 73 13.29 -16.85 1.60
CA PRO A 73 13.45 -15.47 2.04
C PRO A 73 14.77 -15.34 2.82
N PRO A 74 15.44 -14.17 2.76
CA PRO A 74 16.63 -13.93 3.57
C PRO A 74 16.41 -14.34 5.04
N SER A 75 17.41 -14.94 5.66
CA SER A 75 17.30 -15.55 7.00
C SER A 75 16.81 -14.59 8.10
N TRP A 76 16.99 -13.28 7.92
CA TRP A 76 16.49 -12.25 8.84
C TRP A 76 14.97 -12.03 8.75
N ILE A 77 14.30 -12.42 7.65
CA ILE A 77 12.84 -12.36 7.52
C ILE A 77 12.18 -13.55 8.23
N SER A 78 12.77 -14.75 8.18
CA SER A 78 12.24 -15.94 8.88
C SER A 78 12.29 -15.85 10.41
N ALA A 79 13.08 -14.93 10.98
CA ALA A 79 13.21 -14.79 12.43
C ALA A 79 12.06 -14.00 13.09
N LEU A 80 11.14 -13.42 12.31
CA LEU A 80 10.05 -12.54 12.79
C LEU A 80 8.64 -13.14 12.59
N THR A 81 8.53 -14.40 12.18
CA THR A 81 7.25 -15.12 12.01
C THR A 81 7.08 -16.25 13.01
#